data_AF-A0ABD6SMJ8-F1
#
_entry.id   AF-A0ABD6SMJ8-F1
#
_cell.length_a   1.000
_cell.length_b   1.000
_cell.length_c   1.000
_cell.angle_alpha   90.00
_cell.angle_beta   90.00
_cell.angle_gamma   90.00
#
_symmetry.space_group_name_H-M   'P 1'
#
loop_
_entity.id
_entity.type
_entity.pdbx_description
1 polymer ?
#
loop_
_entity_poly.entity_id
_entity_poly.type
_entity_poly.pdbx_seq_one_letter_code
_entity_poly.pdbx_strand_id
1 'polypeptide(L)'
;MEQKELKIPVTLNHTTIGILRKIKGVTASQLADRMFIHHSALKKLESGHAPITDLMNVRLWKGLAGLGYSVEEIYVINEFVEYKGGRC
;
A
#
# COMPACT_ATOMS: atom_id res chain seq x y z
N MET A 1 26.60 6.78 12.13
CA MET A 1 25.51 5.80 12.30
C MET A 1 24.93 5.55 10.92
N GLU A 2 25.12 4.37 10.35
CA GLU A 2 24.42 3.99 9.11
C GLU A 2 22.91 4.02 9.40
N GLN A 3 22.17 4.85 8.67
CA GLN A 3 20.72 4.78 8.68
C GLN A 3 20.33 3.47 8.00
N LYS A 4 19.90 2.50 8.81
CA LYS A 4 19.35 1.24 8.30
C LYS A 4 18.10 1.59 7.47
N GLU A 5 18.19 1.48 6.15
CA GLU A 5 17.07 1.76 5.26
C GLU A 5 15.90 0.85 5.62
N LEU A 6 14.75 1.45 5.92
CA LEU A 6 13.51 0.72 6.14
C LEU A 6 12.99 0.27 4.77
N LYS A 7 13.29 -0.98 4.41
CA LYS A 7 12.92 -1.56 3.12
C LYS A 7 12.15 -2.87 3.31
N ILE A 8 10.97 -2.93 2.71
CA ILE A 8 10.24 -4.19 2.51
C ILE A 8 10.55 -4.65 1.08
N PRO A 9 11.06 -5.88 0.87
CA PRO A 9 11.49 -6.37 -0.45
C PRO A 9 10.37 -6.37 -1.50
N VAL A 10 9.13 -6.54 -1.04
CA VAL A 10 7.94 -6.62 -1.90
C VAL A 10 7.27 -5.26 -1.96
N THR A 11 7.34 -4.61 -3.11
CA THR A 11 6.57 -3.38 -3.39
C THR A 11 5.14 -3.74 -3.74
N LEU A 12 4.19 -3.09 -3.06
CA LEU A 12 2.77 -3.29 -3.36
C LEU A 12 2.40 -2.71 -4.73
N ASN A 13 1.55 -3.43 -5.44
CA ASN A 13 0.88 -2.91 -6.61
C ASN A 13 -0.09 -1.80 -6.20
N HIS A 14 -0.19 -0.74 -7.00
CA HIS A 14 -1.12 0.36 -6.73
C HIS A 14 -2.59 -0.10 -6.65
N THR A 15 -2.95 -1.08 -7.48
CA THR A 15 -4.31 -1.65 -7.53
C THR A 15 -4.62 -2.42 -6.25
N THR A 16 -3.64 -3.14 -5.69
CA THR A 16 -3.78 -3.87 -4.42
C THR A 16 -4.19 -2.94 -3.28
N ILE A 17 -3.55 -1.77 -3.18
CA ILE A 17 -3.85 -0.78 -2.14
C ILE A 17 -5.32 -0.37 -2.19
N GLY A 18 -5.81 -0.04 -3.40
CA GLY A 18 -7.18 0.36 -3.63
C GLY A 18 -8.19 -0.77 -3.35
N ILE A 19 -7.88 -2.02 -3.73
CA ILE A 19 -8.72 -3.19 -3.47
C ILE A 19 -8.87 -3.43 -1.98
N LEU A 20 -7.75 -3.57 -1.26
CA LEU A 20 -7.75 -3.89 0.17
C LEU A 20 -8.48 -2.81 0.97
N ARG A 21 -8.26 -1.54 0.63
CA ARG A 21 -8.97 -0.43 1.27
C ARG A 21 -10.49 -0.53 1.05
N LYS A 22 -10.92 -0.79 -0.19
CA LYS A 22 -12.35 -0.89 -0.55
C LYS A 22 -13.04 -2.08 0.12
N ILE A 23 -12.36 -3.22 0.23
CA ILE A 23 -12.89 -4.43 0.92
C ILE A 23 -13.23 -4.10 2.38
N LYS A 24 -12.39 -3.33 3.08
CA LYS A 24 -12.66 -2.88 4.47
C LYS A 24 -13.64 -1.71 4.56
N GLY A 25 -14.18 -1.20 3.45
CA GLY A 25 -15.09 -0.06 3.43
C GLY A 25 -14.46 1.26 3.89
N VAL A 26 -13.13 1.38 3.82
CA VAL A 26 -12.39 2.55 4.32
C VAL A 26 -12.20 3.58 3.20
N THR A 27 -12.33 4.86 3.52
CA THR A 27 -12.07 5.96 2.56
C THR A 27 -10.57 6.19 2.39
N ALA A 28 -10.16 6.78 1.26
CA ALA A 28 -8.75 7.11 1.04
C ALA A 28 -8.18 8.07 2.10
N SER A 29 -8.98 9.03 2.59
CA SER A 29 -8.56 9.92 3.68
C SER A 29 -8.25 9.12 4.95
N GLN A 30 -9.15 8.24 5.37
CA GLN A 30 -8.97 7.42 6.57
C GLN A 30 -7.74 6.50 6.50
N LEU A 31 -7.38 5.96 5.33
CA LEU A 31 -6.13 5.20 5.19
C LEU A 31 -4.90 6.13 5.19
N ALA A 32 -4.98 7.27 4.49
CA ALA A 32 -3.91 8.27 4.45
C ALA A 32 -3.57 8.82 5.84
N ASP A 33 -4.58 9.07 6.68
CA ASP A 33 -4.42 9.54 8.05
C ASP A 33 -3.64 8.54 8.90
N ARG A 34 -3.92 7.23 8.78
CA ARG A 34 -3.19 6.16 9.47
C ARG A 34 -1.71 6.06 9.04
N MET A 35 -1.42 6.47 7.81
CA MET A 35 -0.09 6.47 7.22
C MET A 35 0.67 7.79 7.45
N PHE A 36 0.03 8.79 8.05
CA PHE A 36 0.56 10.15 8.18
C PHE A 36 0.97 10.75 6.84
N ILE A 37 0.14 10.59 5.81
CA ILE A 37 0.33 11.19 4.48
C ILE A 37 -0.91 11.98 4.06
N HIS A 38 -0.74 12.91 3.13
CA HIS A 38 -1.86 13.64 2.58
C HIS A 38 -2.75 12.72 1.72
N HIS A 39 -4.08 12.89 1.79
CA HIS A 39 -5.03 12.04 1.04
C HIS A 39 -4.78 12.04 -0.49
N SER A 40 -4.32 13.17 -1.05
CA SER A 40 -4.01 13.26 -2.48
C SER A 40 -2.77 12.46 -2.85
N ALA A 41 -1.82 12.28 -1.92
CA ALA A 41 -0.67 11.40 -2.13
C ALA A 41 -1.14 9.95 -2.23
N LEU A 42 -2.00 9.48 -1.32
CA LEU A 42 -2.55 8.13 -1.40
C LEU A 42 -3.32 7.90 -2.71
N LYS A 43 -4.16 8.87 -3.13
CA LYS A 43 -4.87 8.76 -4.42
C LYS A 43 -3.94 8.60 -5.60
N LYS A 44 -2.83 9.36 -5.65
CA LYS A 44 -1.83 9.24 -6.72
C LYS A 44 -1.14 7.87 -6.72
N LEU A 45 -0.88 7.31 -5.53
CA LEU A 45 -0.33 5.97 -5.40
C LEU A 45 -1.34 4.94 -5.90
N GLU A 46 -2.59 4.95 -5.43
CA GLU A 46 -3.64 4.02 -5.85
C GLU A 46 -3.97 4.08 -7.34
N SER A 47 -3.75 5.22 -7.99
CA SER A 47 -3.96 5.40 -9.42
C SER A 47 -2.72 5.14 -10.28
N GLY A 48 -1.59 4.73 -9.69
CA GLY A 48 -0.33 4.52 -10.40
C GLY A 48 0.32 5.82 -10.94
N HIS A 49 -0.20 7.00 -10.58
CA HIS A 49 0.32 8.29 -11.07
C HIS A 49 1.55 8.78 -10.29
N ALA A 50 1.95 8.08 -9.23
CA ALA A 50 3.18 8.32 -8.51
C ALA A 50 3.88 7.00 -8.16
N PRO A 51 5.22 6.93 -8.28
CA PRO A 51 5.97 5.76 -7.86
C PRO A 51 5.90 5.57 -6.35
N ILE A 52 5.91 4.30 -5.91
CA ILE A 52 5.96 3.94 -4.49
C ILE A 52 7.44 3.86 -4.07
N THR A 53 7.88 4.80 -3.23
CA THR A 53 9.23 4.76 -2.63
C THR A 53 9.33 3.71 -1.52
N ASP A 54 10.54 3.30 -1.13
CA ASP A 54 10.75 2.30 -0.07
C ASP A 54 10.06 2.68 1.25
N LEU A 55 10.20 3.94 1.69
CA LEU A 55 9.50 4.45 2.88
C LEU A 55 7.97 4.45 2.72
N MET A 56 7.47 4.78 1.52
CA MET A 56 6.04 4.76 1.25
C MET A 56 5.50 3.33 1.27
N ASN A 57 6.26 2.38 0.73
CA ASN A 57 5.91 0.96 0.76
C ASN A 57 5.77 0.50 2.22
N VAL A 58 6.72 0.82 3.09
CA VAL A 58 6.64 0.53 4.54
C VAL A 58 5.36 1.13 5.16
N ARG A 59 5.03 2.38 4.83
CA ARG A 59 3.81 3.04 5.33
C ARG A 59 2.54 2.34 4.82
N LEU A 60 2.49 1.93 3.57
CA LEU A 60 1.35 1.21 3.00
C LEU A 60 1.13 -0.13 3.70
N TRP A 61 2.19 -0.94 3.84
CA TRP A 61 2.14 -2.20 4.58
C TRP A 61 1.64 -2.01 6.02
N LYS A 62 2.19 -1.02 6.74
CA LYS A 62 1.74 -0.69 8.09
C LYS A 62 0.28 -0.21 8.12
N GLY A 63 -0.11 0.62 7.16
CA GLY A 63 -1.48 1.15 7.05
C GLY A 63 -2.50 0.04 6.82
N LEU A 64 -2.21 -0.88 5.91
CA LEU A 64 -3.04 -2.04 5.60
C LEU A 64 -3.10 -3.04 6.76
N ALA A 65 -1.98 -3.33 7.41
CA ALA A 65 -1.97 -4.14 8.63
C ALA A 65 -2.80 -3.48 9.74
N GLY A 66 -2.75 -2.15 9.86
CA GLY A 66 -3.60 -1.36 10.75
C GLY A 66 -5.10 -1.38 10.42
N LEU A 67 -5.50 -1.88 9.24
CA LEU A 67 -6.90 -2.20 8.90
C LEU A 67 -7.28 -3.64 9.30
N GLY A 68 -6.38 -4.37 9.97
CA GLY A 68 -6.60 -5.75 10.41
C GLY A 68 -6.37 -6.78 9.31
N TYR A 69 -5.45 -6.52 8.38
CA TYR A 69 -4.92 -7.54 7.48
C TYR A 69 -3.65 -8.16 8.06
N SER A 70 -3.45 -9.46 7.87
CA SER A 70 -2.15 -10.09 8.11
C SER A 70 -1.17 -9.75 6.98
N VAL A 71 0.13 -9.95 7.22
CA VAL A 71 1.16 -9.76 6.20
C VAL A 71 0.95 -10.73 5.02
N GLU A 72 0.58 -11.98 5.33
CA GLU A 72 0.31 -13.03 4.36
C GLU A 72 -0.90 -12.68 3.50
N GLU A 73 -1.99 -12.16 4.08
CA GLU A 73 -3.18 -11.74 3.32
C GLU A 73 -2.84 -10.63 2.32
N ILE A 74 -2.09 -9.63 2.76
CA ILE A 74 -1.64 -8.53 1.88
C ILE A 74 -0.76 -9.10 0.77
N TYR A 75 0.20 -9.96 1.11
CA TYR A 75 1.13 -10.57 0.16
C TYR A 75 0.41 -11.40 -0.91
N VAL A 76 -0.47 -12.31 -0.50
CA VAL A 76 -1.21 -13.19 -1.42
C VAL A 76 -2.11 -12.39 -2.36
N ILE A 77 -2.80 -11.37 -1.85
CA ILE A 77 -3.65 -10.52 -2.69
C ILE A 77 -2.78 -9.70 -3.66
N ASN A 78 -1.61 -9.22 -3.21
CA ASN A 78 -0.69 -8.51 -4.09
C ASN A 78 -0.20 -9.38 -5.25
N GLU A 79 0.29 -10.59 -4.94
CA GLU A 79 0.72 -11.57 -5.94
C GLU A 79 -0.41 -11.95 -6.90
N PHE A 80 -1.64 -12.10 -6.39
CA PHE A 80 -2.81 -12.36 -7.23
C PHE A 80 -3.08 -11.22 -8.21
N VAL A 81 -3.00 -9.96 -7.76
CA VAL A 81 -3.19 -8.78 -8.61
C VAL A 81 -2.10 -8.69 -9.68
N GLU A 82 -0.83 -8.90 -9.30
CA GLU A 82 0.30 -8.94 -10.23
C GLU A 82 0.12 -10.03 -11.29
N TYR A 83 -0.22 -11.25 -10.87
CA TYR A 83 -0.47 -12.37 -11.77
C TYR A 83 -1.61 -12.12 -12.77
N LYS A 84 -2.66 -11.40 -12.35
CA LYS A 84 -3.80 -11.06 -13.21
C LYS A 84 -3.56 -9.83 -14.10
N GLY A 85 -2.36 -9.27 -14.08
CA GLY A 85 -2.01 -8.14 -14.93
C GLY A 85 -2.58 -6.83 -14.43
N GLY A 86 -2.62 -6.63 -13.11
CA GLY A 86 -2.70 -5.30 -12.52
C GLY A 86 -1.45 -4.52 -12.94
N ARG A 87 -1.45 -3.98 -14.16
CA ARG A 87 -0.27 -3.34 -14.76
C ARG A 87 0.10 -2.08 -14.00
N CYS A 88 1.41 -1.92 -13.75
CA CYS A 88 2.09 -0.68 -13.37
C CYS A 88 1.73 0.50 -14.26
#